data_AF-Q8D1Y1-F1
#
_entry.id   AF-Q8D1Y1-F1
#
_cell.length_a   1.000
_cell.length_b   1.000
_cell.length_c   1.000
_cell.angle_alpha   90.00
_cell.angle_beta   90.00
_cell.angle_gamma   90.00
#
_symmetry.space_group_name_H-M   'P 1'
#
loop_
_entity.id
_entity.type
_entity.pdbx_description
1 polymer ?
#
loop_
_entity_poly.entity_id
_entity_poly.type
_entity_poly.pdbx_seq_one_letter_code
_entity_poly.pdbx_strand_id
1 'polypeptide(L)'
;MYAFASYNAKKEKEIFLSMDEWNKIQFNLIKNIYEIKKYDKQAEEYENIYSILVLLGKAKISVEQSNFKKSEFYLENALMKAKDENLKSLISLRLSKVMIQQKKIDKAINILNKIDQPGWKDLSLNILNNIKK
;
A
#
# COMPACT_ATOMS: atom_id res chain seq x y z
N MET A 1 30.81 0.28 -20.61
CA MET A 1 31.02 -0.29 -19.26
C MET A 1 30.64 0.69 -18.15
N TYR A 2 31.06 1.96 -18.18
CA TYR A 2 30.75 2.97 -17.15
C TYR A 2 29.25 3.25 -16.90
N ALA A 3 28.42 3.32 -17.95
CA ALA A 3 26.98 3.62 -17.79
C ALA A 3 26.19 2.49 -17.11
N PHE A 4 26.62 1.24 -17.26
CA PHE A 4 25.97 0.09 -16.63
C PHE A 4 26.30 0.02 -15.13
N ALA A 5 27.56 0.30 -14.77
CA ALA A 5 27.99 0.36 -13.38
C ALA A 5 27.34 1.52 -12.61
N SER A 6 27.21 2.70 -13.22
CA SER A 6 26.54 3.85 -12.60
C SER A 6 25.03 3.63 -12.44
N TYR A 7 24.38 2.96 -13.40
CA TYR A 7 22.97 2.58 -13.30
C TYR A 7 22.72 1.62 -12.12
N ASN A 8 23.55 0.57 -11.98
CA ASN A 8 23.40 -0.39 -10.89
C ASN A 8 23.64 0.25 -9.52
N ALA A 9 24.67 1.10 -9.39
CA ALA A 9 24.96 1.81 -8.14
C ALA A 9 23.79 2.73 -7.72
N LYS A 10 23.12 3.38 -8.68
CA LYS A 10 21.92 4.18 -8.40
C LYS A 10 20.78 3.30 -7.88
N LYS A 11 20.48 2.20 -8.55
CA LYS A 11 19.38 1.28 -8.18
C LYS A 11 19.60 0.66 -6.80
N GLU A 12 20.83 0.26 -6.47
CA GLU A 12 21.18 -0.26 -5.15
C GLU A 12 20.93 0.77 -4.05
N LYS A 13 21.28 2.04 -4.30
CA LYS A 13 21.00 3.14 -3.37
C LYS A 13 19.50 3.33 -3.14
N GLU A 14 18.67 3.29 -4.19
CA GLU A 14 17.21 3.43 -4.08
C GLU A 14 16.58 2.31 -3.25
N ILE A 15 17.05 1.07 -3.42
CA ILE A 15 16.61 -0.08 -2.64
C ILE A 15 16.97 0.11 -1.16
N PHE A 16 18.22 0.50 -0.87
CA PHE A 16 18.70 0.72 0.50
C PHE A 16 17.85 1.79 1.23
N LEU A 17 17.60 2.93 0.58
CA LEU A 17 16.80 4.01 1.14
C LEU A 17 15.35 3.57 1.43
N SER A 18 14.74 2.84 0.48
CA SER A 18 13.37 2.31 0.66
C SER A 18 13.30 1.32 1.83
N MET A 19 14.32 0.48 2.00
CA MET A 19 14.41 -0.49 3.10
C MET A 19 14.59 0.20 4.46
N ASP A 20 15.44 1.21 4.54
CA ASP A 20 15.64 2.01 5.76
C ASP A 20 14.35 2.71 6.21
N GLU A 21 13.61 3.31 5.27
CA GLU A 21 12.29 3.89 5.56
C GLU A 21 11.30 2.84 6.08
N TRP A 22 11.26 1.65 5.45
CA TRP A 22 10.40 0.57 5.91
C TRP A 22 10.72 0.13 7.34
N ASN A 23 12.00 -0.05 7.66
CA ASN A 23 12.44 -0.46 8.99
C ASN A 23 12.01 0.56 10.06
N LYS A 24 12.11 1.86 9.76
CA LYS A 24 11.66 2.93 10.66
C LYS A 24 10.15 2.90 10.88
N ILE A 25 9.38 2.70 9.82
CA ILE A 25 7.92 2.56 9.92
C ILE A 25 7.55 1.34 10.77
N GLN A 26 8.18 0.18 10.52
CA GLN A 26 7.97 -1.03 11.31
C GLN A 26 8.26 -0.81 12.79
N PHE A 27 9.40 -0.21 13.12
CA PHE A 27 9.77 0.10 14.50
C PHE A 27 8.75 1.01 15.20
N ASN A 28 8.26 2.04 14.51
CA ASN A 28 7.28 2.97 15.08
C ASN A 28 5.90 2.33 15.24
N LEU A 29 5.47 1.49 14.29
CA LEU A 29 4.24 0.70 14.42
C LEU A 29 4.31 -0.27 15.60
N ILE A 30 5.48 -0.86 15.88
CA ILE A 30 5.70 -1.74 17.04
C ILE A 30 5.63 -0.94 18.35
N LYS A 31 6.16 0.30 18.38
CA LYS A 31 6.15 1.15 19.57
C LYS A 31 4.88 1.99 19.76
N ASN A 32 3.95 1.97 18.80
CA ASN A 32 2.69 2.73 18.82
C ASN A 32 2.89 4.27 18.97
N ILE A 33 4.01 4.79 18.45
CA ILE A 33 4.34 6.22 18.45
C ILE A 33 4.06 6.77 17.03
N TYR A 34 2.95 7.50 16.86
CA TYR A 34 2.47 7.98 15.56
C TYR A 34 3.13 9.28 15.05
N GLU A 35 4.32 9.65 15.54
CA GLU A 35 5.06 10.83 15.09
C GLU A 35 5.84 10.58 13.79
N ILE A 36 5.12 10.25 12.72
CA ILE A 36 5.69 9.93 11.40
C ILE A 36 5.59 11.17 10.51
N LYS A 37 6.00 12.34 11.03
CA LYS A 37 5.90 13.63 10.31
C LYS A 37 6.97 13.84 9.22
N LYS A 38 7.90 12.91 9.01
CA LYS A 38 9.10 13.15 8.16
C LYS A 38 9.57 11.96 7.33
N TYR A 39 8.68 11.23 6.66
CA TYR A 39 9.06 10.13 5.76
C TYR A 39 8.34 10.22 4.41
N ASP A 40 8.27 11.42 3.83
CA ASP A 40 7.22 11.77 2.86
C ASP A 40 7.61 11.89 1.38
N LYS A 41 8.79 11.43 0.94
CA LYS A 41 9.10 11.50 -0.51
C LYS A 41 9.59 10.23 -1.19
N GLN A 42 10.33 9.35 -0.52
CA GLN A 42 11.11 8.35 -1.27
C GLN A 42 10.27 7.17 -1.80
N ALA A 43 9.22 6.76 -1.07
CA ALA A 43 8.40 5.63 -1.50
C ALA A 43 7.51 5.90 -2.74
N GLU A 44 7.17 7.16 -3.01
CA GLU A 44 6.43 7.53 -4.23
C GLU A 44 7.34 7.49 -5.47
N GLU A 45 8.65 7.72 -5.30
CA GLU A 45 9.61 7.83 -6.39
C GLU A 45 10.12 6.46 -6.89
N TYR A 46 10.23 5.46 -6.01
CA TYR A 46 10.89 4.19 -6.35
C TYR A 46 9.93 3.04 -6.67
N GLU A 47 10.36 2.11 -7.53
CA GLU A 47 9.61 0.92 -7.94
C GLU A 47 10.27 -0.37 -7.42
N ASN A 48 10.19 -0.60 -6.11
CA ASN A 48 10.68 -1.83 -5.48
C ASN A 48 9.73 -2.31 -4.37
N ILE A 49 9.95 -3.52 -3.85
CA ILE A 49 9.06 -4.08 -2.83
C ILE A 49 9.02 -3.24 -1.55
N TYR A 50 10.14 -2.64 -1.16
CA TYR A 50 10.21 -1.82 0.05
C TYR A 50 9.43 -0.52 -0.11
N SER A 51 9.43 0.11 -1.29
CA SER A 51 8.62 1.31 -1.54
C SER A 51 7.12 0.99 -1.46
N ILE A 52 6.69 -0.18 -1.97
CA ILE A 52 5.32 -0.65 -1.79
C ILE A 52 5.02 -0.86 -0.30
N LEU A 53 5.90 -1.52 0.46
CA LEU A 53 5.72 -1.74 1.89
C LEU A 53 5.62 -0.43 2.68
N VAL A 54 6.45 0.58 2.35
CA VAL A 54 6.35 1.92 2.93
C VAL A 54 4.96 2.53 2.67
N LEU A 55 4.47 2.50 1.44
CA LEU A 55 3.13 2.99 1.10
C LEU A 55 2.03 2.26 1.88
N LEU A 56 2.14 0.94 2.04
CA LEU A 56 1.20 0.15 2.84
C LEU A 56 1.26 0.49 4.34
N GLY A 57 2.46 0.74 4.87
CA GLY A 57 2.65 1.21 6.23
C GLY A 57 1.98 2.57 6.46
N LYS A 58 2.23 3.54 5.57
CA LYS A 58 1.60 4.87 5.62
C LYS A 58 0.08 4.81 5.49
N ALA A 59 -0.43 3.93 4.62
CA ALA A 59 -1.86 3.72 4.50
C ALA A 59 -2.48 3.23 5.82
N LYS A 60 -1.83 2.29 6.49
CA LYS A 60 -2.26 1.79 7.81
C LYS A 60 -2.28 2.90 8.85
N ILE A 61 -1.18 3.65 8.99
CA ILE A 61 -1.08 4.78 9.93
C ILE A 61 -2.18 5.82 9.65
N SER A 62 -2.47 6.08 8.38
CA SER A 62 -3.52 7.01 7.99
C SER A 62 -4.91 6.53 8.42
N VAL A 63 -5.19 5.22 8.38
CA VAL A 63 -6.45 4.65 8.92
C VAL A 63 -6.50 4.81 10.44
N GLU A 64 -5.40 4.53 11.14
CA GLU A 64 -5.31 4.67 12.61
C GLU A 64 -5.54 6.13 13.05
N GLN A 65 -5.19 7.09 12.20
CA GLN A 65 -5.45 8.53 12.39
C GLN A 65 -6.81 9.00 11.83
N SER A 66 -7.69 8.08 11.42
CA SER A 66 -8.97 8.38 10.74
C SER A 66 -8.85 9.22 9.46
N ASN A 67 -7.66 9.32 8.87
CA ASN A 67 -7.40 10.03 7.62
C ASN A 67 -7.56 9.11 6.41
N PHE A 68 -8.81 8.72 6.14
CA PHE A 68 -9.13 7.77 5.08
C PHE A 68 -8.74 8.26 3.68
N LYS A 69 -8.77 9.57 3.43
CA LYS A 69 -8.37 10.16 2.14
C LYS A 69 -6.88 9.95 1.86
N LYS A 70 -6.01 10.14 2.86
CA LYS A 70 -4.58 9.82 2.74
C LYS A 70 -4.34 8.32 2.60
N SER A 71 -5.10 7.50 3.33
CA SER A 71 -5.00 6.05 3.22
C SER A 71 -5.31 5.55 1.81
N GLU A 72 -6.39 6.06 1.21
CA GLU A 72 -6.77 5.76 -0.18
C GLU A 72 -5.65 6.14 -1.15
N PHE A 73 -5.10 7.36 -1.04
CA PHE A 73 -3.99 7.80 -1.87
C PHE A 73 -2.78 6.87 -1.79
N TYR A 74 -2.35 6.49 -0.58
CA TYR A 74 -1.21 5.58 -0.43
C TYR A 74 -1.49 4.17 -0.97
N LEU A 75 -2.72 3.66 -0.82
CA LEU A 75 -3.13 2.36 -1.34
C LEU A 75 -3.23 2.34 -2.87
N GLU A 76 -3.73 3.41 -3.49
CA GLU A 76 -3.76 3.55 -4.96
C GLU A 76 -2.33 3.58 -5.54
N ASN A 77 -1.42 4.35 -4.93
CA ASN A 77 -0.01 4.36 -5.32
C ASN A 77 0.66 2.99 -5.14
N ALA A 78 0.38 2.30 -4.03
CA ALA A 78 0.91 0.96 -3.78
C ALA A 78 0.41 -0.04 -4.84
N LEU A 79 -0.87 0.07 -5.22
CA LEU A 79 -1.48 -0.79 -6.24
C LEU A 79 -0.87 -0.57 -7.62
N MET A 80 -0.59 0.68 -7.99
CA MET A 80 0.08 1.02 -9.25
C MET A 80 1.50 0.42 -9.35
N LYS A 81 2.22 0.34 -8.23
CA LYS A 81 3.60 -0.16 -8.17
C LYS A 81 3.68 -1.69 -8.01
N ALA A 82 2.64 -2.33 -7.48
CA ALA A 82 2.63 -3.76 -7.25
C ALA A 82 2.59 -4.56 -8.56
N LYS A 83 3.51 -5.52 -8.71
CA LYS A 83 3.58 -6.42 -9.87
C LYS A 83 2.95 -7.79 -9.59
N ASP A 84 3.10 -8.28 -8.36
CA ASP A 84 2.55 -9.56 -7.92
C ASP A 84 1.03 -9.51 -7.74
N GLU A 85 0.32 -10.49 -8.29
CA GLU A 85 -1.15 -10.52 -8.30
C GLU A 85 -1.75 -10.79 -6.92
N ASN A 86 -1.07 -11.56 -6.06
CA ASN A 86 -1.51 -11.76 -4.68
C ASN A 86 -1.39 -10.46 -3.88
N LEU A 87 -0.30 -9.73 -4.07
CA LEU A 87 -0.10 -8.42 -3.46
C LEU A 87 -1.13 -7.41 -3.95
N LYS A 88 -1.39 -7.34 -5.26
CA LYS A 88 -2.48 -6.49 -5.80
C LYS A 88 -3.83 -6.82 -5.17
N SER A 89 -4.13 -8.11 -4.99
CA SER A 89 -5.39 -8.56 -4.36
C SER A 89 -5.49 -8.09 -2.91
N LEU A 90 -4.43 -8.24 -2.11
CA LEU A 90 -4.36 -7.72 -0.74
C LEU A 90 -4.56 -6.20 -0.68
N ILE A 91 -3.89 -5.45 -1.57
CA ILE A 91 -3.99 -3.99 -1.62
C ILE A 91 -5.41 -3.56 -2.01
N SER A 92 -6.00 -4.18 -3.03
CA SER A 92 -7.38 -3.97 -3.47
C SER A 92 -8.40 -4.20 -2.35
N LEU A 93 -8.22 -5.26 -1.53
CA LEU A 93 -9.08 -5.50 -0.37
C LEU A 93 -8.98 -4.38 0.67
N ARG A 94 -7.76 -3.93 0.99
CA ARG A 94 -7.54 -2.82 1.93
C ARG A 94 -8.13 -1.52 1.41
N LEU A 95 -7.92 -1.23 0.12
CA LEU A 95 -8.46 -0.04 -0.55
C LEU A 95 -9.99 -0.03 -0.53
N SER A 96 -10.61 -1.17 -0.81
CA SER A 96 -12.07 -1.31 -0.79
C SER A 96 -12.65 -1.02 0.60
N LYS A 97 -12.01 -1.52 1.67
CA LYS A 97 -12.42 -1.21 3.05
C LYS A 97 -12.33 0.28 3.37
N VAL A 98 -11.26 0.95 2.92
CA VAL A 98 -11.10 2.41 3.08
C VAL A 98 -12.16 3.18 2.29
N MET A 99 -12.49 2.75 1.08
CA MET A 99 -13.56 3.34 0.28
C MET A 99 -14.94 3.19 0.93
N ILE A 100 -15.22 2.05 1.57
CA ILE A 100 -16.46 1.84 2.33
C ILE A 100 -16.56 2.84 3.49
N GLN A 101 -15.49 3.05 4.27
CA GLN A 101 -15.46 4.05 5.34
C GLN A 101 -15.72 5.48 4.83
N GLN A 102 -15.28 5.76 3.60
CA GLN A 102 -15.55 7.04 2.93
C GLN A 102 -16.91 7.09 2.21
N LYS A 103 -17.78 6.09 2.39
CA LYS A 103 -19.07 5.97 1.69
C LYS A 103 -18.97 5.91 0.16
N LYS A 104 -17.79 5.57 -0.38
CA LYS A 104 -17.54 5.37 -1.82
C LYS A 104 -17.88 3.93 -2.23
N ILE A 105 -19.12 3.51 -1.97
CA ILE A 105 -19.54 2.11 -2.04
C ILE A 105 -19.38 1.52 -3.45
N ASP A 106 -19.80 2.23 -4.49
CA ASP A 106 -19.74 1.73 -5.88
C ASP A 106 -18.30 1.47 -6.32
N LYS A 107 -17.36 2.33 -5.91
CA LYS A 107 -15.94 2.15 -6.20
C LYS A 107 -15.39 0.91 -5.47
N ALA A 108 -15.75 0.72 -4.21
CA ALA A 108 -15.35 -0.45 -3.44
C ALA A 108 -15.86 -1.75 -4.09
N ILE A 109 -17.13 -1.80 -4.49
CA ILE A 109 -17.72 -2.97 -5.16
C ILE A 109 -16.98 -3.28 -6.46
N ASN A 110 -16.70 -2.27 -7.30
CA ASN A 110 -15.99 -2.46 -8.55
C ASN A 110 -14.59 -3.06 -8.34
N ILE A 111 -13.86 -2.59 -7.32
CA ILE A 111 -12.54 -3.14 -6.98
C ILE A 111 -12.66 -4.58 -6.49
N LEU A 112 -13.57 -4.86 -5.56
CA LEU A 112 -13.80 -6.19 -4.99
C LEU A 112 -14.16 -7.23 -6.07
N ASN A 113 -14.99 -6.85 -7.04
CA ASN A 113 -15.39 -7.74 -8.14
C ASN A 113 -14.24 -8.12 -9.08
N LYS A 114 -13.13 -7.37 -9.09
CA LYS A 114 -11.95 -7.65 -9.92
C LYS A 114 -10.94 -8.58 -9.22
N ILE A 115 -11.21 -8.99 -7.98
CA ILE A 115 -10.33 -9.86 -7.21
C ILE A 115 -10.68 -11.32 -7.51
N ASP A 116 -9.83 -11.96 -8.32
CA ASP A 116 -10.02 -13.35 -8.75
C ASP A 116 -9.02 -14.34 -8.16
N GLN A 117 -7.97 -13.85 -7.47
CA GLN A 117 -6.94 -14.73 -6.91
C GLN A 117 -7.52 -15.67 -5.82
N PRO A 118 -7.18 -16.99 -5.86
CA PRO A 118 -7.63 -17.95 -4.86
C PRO A 118 -7.32 -17.49 -3.43
N GLY A 119 -8.25 -17.74 -2.50
CA GLY A 119 -8.17 -17.29 -1.10
C GLY A 119 -8.55 -15.81 -0.90
N TRP A 120 -8.18 -14.91 -1.81
CA TRP A 120 -8.60 -13.50 -1.74
C TRP A 120 -10.04 -13.30 -2.25
N LYS A 121 -10.44 -14.08 -3.25
CA LYS A 121 -11.79 -14.05 -3.82
C LYS A 121 -12.87 -14.30 -2.76
N ASP A 122 -12.66 -15.28 -1.88
CA ASP A 122 -13.61 -15.60 -0.80
C ASP A 122 -13.77 -14.44 0.20
N LEU A 123 -12.64 -13.80 0.55
CA LEU A 123 -12.66 -12.59 1.38
C LEU A 123 -13.36 -11.42 0.70
N SER A 124 -13.16 -11.27 -0.62
CA SER A 124 -13.84 -10.25 -1.41
C SER A 124 -15.36 -10.45 -1.41
N LEU A 125 -15.81 -11.69 -1.67
CA LEU A 125 -17.23 -12.07 -1.65
C LEU A 125 -17.87 -11.85 -0.28
N ASN A 126 -17.17 -12.17 0.81
CA ASN A 126 -17.66 -11.88 2.16
C ASN A 126 -17.92 -10.38 2.36
N ILE A 127 -16.97 -9.51 1.98
CA ILE A 127 -17.16 -8.07 2.08
C ILE A 127 -18.34 -7.61 1.22
N LEU A 128 -18.43 -8.07 -0.03
CA LEU A 128 -19.55 -7.74 -0.94
C LEU A 128 -20.91 -8.11 -0.35
N ASN A 129 -21.02 -9.28 0.27
CA ASN A 129 -22.27 -9.73 0.89
C ASN A 129 -22.66 -8.87 2.10
N ASN A 130 -21.70 -8.33 2.84
CA ASN A 130 -21.97 -7.46 3.98
C ASN A 130 -22.37 -6.04 3.58
N ILE A 131 -21.99 -5.57 2.38
CA ILE A 131 -22.41 -4.26 1.85
C ILE A 131 -23.87 -4.29 1.37
N LYS A 132 -24.34 -5.44 0.87
CA LYS A 132 -25.67 -5.60 0.27
C LYS A 132 -26.79 -5.86 1.29
N LYS A 133 -26.44 -6.08 2.55
CA LYS A 133 -27.38 -6.29 3.66
C LYS A 133 -27.69 -4.96 4.33
#